data_AF-W2D2B5-F1
#
_entry.id   AF-W2D2B5-F1
#
_cell.length_a   1.000
_cell.length_b   1.000
_cell.length_c   1.000
_cell.angle_alpha   90.00
_cell.angle_beta   90.00
_cell.angle_gamma   90.00
#
_symmetry.space_group_name_H-M   'P 1'
#
loop_
_entity.id
_entity.type
_entity.pdbx_description
1 polymer ?
#
loop_
_entity_poly.entity_id
_entity_poly.type
_entity_poly.pdbx_seq_one_letter_code
_entity_poly.pdbx_strand_id
1 'polypeptide(L)'
;IKGCIPPKDISLKHNGSDVCAVFEGFMDYLSAMQLGIIASDQLVLNSVSNVEMAVEALQGYERIECFLDNDEAGRRTFQRLHDCFGERVIDRSSLYADHKDLNEFLLSKNAGNNV
;
A
#
# COMPACT_ATOMS: atom_id res chain seq x y z
N ILE A 1 12.95 -21.16 -11.79
CA ILE A 1 11.50 -20.95 -11.99
C ILE A 1 11.26 -19.48 -11.68
N LYS A 2 11.07 -18.61 -12.69
CA LYS A 2 10.76 -17.19 -12.44
C LYS A 2 9.25 -17.10 -12.32
N GLY A 3 8.76 -16.92 -11.09
CA GLY A 3 7.34 -16.80 -10.80
C GLY A 3 6.75 -15.61 -11.53
N CYS A 4 6.05 -15.88 -12.62
CA CYS A 4 5.23 -14.88 -13.28
C CYS A 4 3.99 -14.67 -12.43
N ILE A 5 3.92 -13.54 -11.74
CA ILE A 5 2.70 -13.04 -11.07
C ILE A 5 1.61 -12.97 -12.16
N PRO A 6 0.40 -13.51 -11.93
CA PRO A 6 -0.68 -13.48 -12.92
C PRO A 6 -1.05 -12.03 -13.30
N PRO A 7 -1.34 -11.71 -14.57
CA PRO A 7 -1.14 -10.34 -15.08
C PRO A 7 -2.30 -9.34 -14.92
N LYS A 8 -3.33 -9.56 -14.09
CA LYS A 8 -4.59 -8.79 -14.29
C LYS A 8 -5.22 -8.05 -13.12
N ASP A 9 -4.82 -8.28 -11.88
CA ASP A 9 -5.58 -7.71 -10.76
C ASP A 9 -4.76 -6.78 -9.85
N ILE A 10 -3.46 -7.03 -9.67
CA ILE A 10 -2.56 -6.19 -8.87
C ILE A 10 -1.45 -5.57 -9.74
N SER A 11 -1.04 -4.34 -9.44
CA SER A 11 0.05 -3.65 -10.16
C SER A 11 1.28 -3.57 -9.28
N LEU A 12 2.32 -4.34 -9.61
CA LEU A 12 3.60 -4.32 -8.91
C LEU A 12 4.66 -3.61 -9.74
N LYS A 13 5.38 -2.68 -9.12
CA LYS A 13 6.48 -1.93 -9.70
C LYS A 13 7.73 -2.11 -8.85
N HIS A 14 8.74 -2.70 -9.47
CA HIS A 14 10.03 -2.97 -8.85
C HIS A 14 10.96 -1.77 -8.99
N ASN A 15 11.44 -1.27 -7.86
CA ASN A 15 12.50 -0.28 -7.75
C ASN A 15 13.82 -0.92 -7.27
N GLY A 16 13.83 -2.23 -7.01
CA GLY A 16 15.01 -2.96 -6.53
C GLY A 16 15.23 -2.78 -5.03
N SER A 17 14.16 -2.53 -4.27
CA SER A 17 14.19 -2.40 -2.82
C SER A 17 13.73 -3.68 -2.14
N ASP A 18 14.33 -4.00 -1.00
CA ASP A 18 13.88 -5.09 -0.11
C ASP A 18 12.60 -4.74 0.66
N VAL A 19 12.13 -3.50 0.51
CA VAL A 19 10.88 -2.98 1.08
C VAL A 19 9.83 -2.86 -0.02
N CYS A 20 8.59 -3.21 0.27
CA CYS A 20 7.45 -3.00 -0.62
C CYS A 20 6.36 -2.16 0.06
N ALA A 21 5.92 -1.10 -0.61
CA ALA A 21 4.78 -0.27 -0.22
C ALA A 21 3.52 -0.78 -0.92
N VAL A 22 2.51 -1.16 -0.14
CA VAL A 22 1.23 -1.69 -0.59
C VAL A 22 0.17 -0.60 -0.50
N PHE A 23 -0.55 -0.36 -1.59
CA PHE A 23 -1.63 0.61 -1.70
C PHE A 23 -2.94 -0.10 -2.02
N GLU A 24 -4.02 0.32 -1.37
CA GLU A 24 -5.36 -0.21 -1.64
C GLU A 24 -5.83 0.14 -3.06
N GLY A 25 -5.77 1.43 -3.41
CA GLY A 25 -6.17 1.94 -4.71
C GLY A 25 -5.04 2.64 -5.48
N PHE A 26 -5.29 2.85 -6.77
CA PHE A 26 -4.39 3.64 -7.62
C PHE A 26 -4.32 5.12 -7.20
N MET A 27 -5.39 5.65 -6.60
CA MET A 27 -5.43 7.02 -6.09
C MET A 27 -4.47 7.23 -4.91
N ASP A 28 -4.38 6.26 -4.00
CA ASP A 28 -3.45 6.31 -2.86
C ASP A 28 -2.01 6.26 -3.33
N TYR A 29 -1.74 5.41 -4.32
CA TYR A 29 -0.44 5.35 -4.99
C TYR A 29 -0.03 6.70 -5.60
N LEU A 30 -0.92 7.34 -6.38
CA LEU A 30 -0.64 8.67 -6.94
C LEU A 30 -0.42 9.71 -5.84
N SER A 31 -1.19 9.63 -4.75
CA SER A 31 -1.10 10.56 -3.64
C SER A 31 0.23 10.43 -2.90
N ALA A 32 0.66 9.20 -2.64
CA ALA A 32 1.95 8.92 -2.03
C ALA A 32 3.13 9.27 -2.95
N MET A 33 2.99 9.10 -4.28
CA MET A 33 3.96 9.63 -5.25
C MET A 33 4.07 11.15 -5.16
N GLN A 34 2.93 11.85 -5.13
CA GLN A 34 2.89 13.32 -5.04
C GLN A 34 3.48 13.82 -3.72
N LEU A 35 3.28 13.09 -2.63
CA LEU A 35 3.87 13.37 -1.32
C LEU A 35 5.39 13.06 -1.27
N GLY A 36 5.91 12.29 -2.23
CA GLY A 36 7.31 11.88 -2.26
C GLY A 36 7.70 10.93 -1.13
N ILE A 37 6.73 10.19 -0.57
CA ILE A 37 6.95 9.28 0.58
C ILE A 37 7.35 7.86 0.16
N ILE A 38 7.33 7.55 -1.14
CA ILE A 38 7.65 6.22 -1.67
C ILE A 38 9.04 6.20 -2.29
N ALA A 39 9.96 5.45 -1.67
CA ALA A 39 11.28 5.13 -2.24
C ALA A 39 11.49 3.63 -2.46
N SER A 40 10.50 2.81 -2.11
CA SER A 40 10.51 1.35 -2.10
C SER A 40 9.78 0.77 -3.33
N ASP A 41 9.76 -0.56 -3.46
CA ASP A 41 8.90 -1.24 -4.43
C ASP A 41 7.43 -0.89 -4.16
N GLN A 42 6.59 -0.87 -5.19
CA GLN A 42 5.23 -0.34 -5.12
C GLN A 42 4.24 -1.39 -5.60
N LEU A 43 3.31 -1.80 -4.75
CA LEU A 43 2.24 -2.74 -5.09
C LEU A 43 0.89 -2.04 -4.91
N VAL A 44 0.09 -1.98 -5.97
CA VAL A 44 -1.29 -1.48 -5.93
C VAL A 44 -2.25 -2.66 -6.03
N LEU A 45 -3.12 -2.83 -5.04
CA LEU A 45 -4.08 -3.92 -4.97
C LEU A 45 -5.21 -3.79 -5.99
N ASN A 46 -5.57 -2.55 -6.36
CA ASN A 46 -6.79 -2.16 -7.12
C ASN A 46 -8.12 -2.51 -6.44
N SER A 47 -8.14 -3.50 -5.54
CA SER A 47 -9.26 -3.88 -4.69
C SER A 47 -8.76 -4.69 -3.49
N VAL A 48 -9.34 -4.47 -2.30
CA VAL A 48 -9.08 -5.28 -1.08
C VAL A 48 -9.32 -6.78 -1.29
N SER A 49 -10.17 -7.15 -2.25
CA SER A 49 -10.44 -8.55 -2.62
C SER A 49 -9.20 -9.26 -3.17
N ASN A 50 -8.20 -8.50 -3.63
CA ASN A 50 -6.97 -9.01 -4.24
C ASN A 50 -5.84 -9.24 -3.23
N VAL A 51 -6.12 -9.15 -1.92
CA VAL A 51 -5.12 -9.33 -0.86
C VAL A 51 -4.36 -10.65 -0.96
N GLU A 52 -5.00 -11.74 -1.37
CA GLU A 52 -4.33 -13.05 -1.45
C GLU A 52 -3.25 -13.09 -2.55
N MET A 53 -3.51 -12.46 -3.70
CA MET A 53 -2.50 -12.32 -4.76
C MET A 53 -1.35 -11.42 -4.33
N ALA A 54 -1.65 -10.37 -3.55
CA ALA A 54 -0.62 -9.51 -3.00
C ALA A 54 0.25 -10.25 -1.99
N VAL A 55 -0.34 -11.08 -1.12
CA VAL A 55 0.42 -11.96 -0.23
C VAL A 55 1.40 -12.82 -1.03
N GLU A 56 0.98 -13.47 -2.11
CA GLU A 56 1.91 -14.26 -2.94
C GLU A 56 3.05 -13.41 -3.52
N ALA A 57 2.74 -12.21 -4.03
CA ALA A 57 3.74 -11.30 -4.57
C ALA A 57 4.69 -10.73 -3.50
N LEU A 58 4.23 -10.61 -2.26
CA LEU A 58 4.95 -9.99 -1.15
C LEU A 58 5.88 -10.96 -0.39
N GLN A 59 5.82 -12.27 -0.67
CA GLN A 59 6.63 -13.29 0.02
C GLN A 59 8.14 -13.06 -0.02
N GLY A 60 8.64 -12.35 -1.04
CA GLY A 60 10.06 -12.08 -1.23
C GLY A 60 10.60 -10.86 -0.48
N TYR A 61 9.76 -10.02 0.12
CA TYR A 61 10.21 -8.78 0.75
C TYR A 61 10.52 -8.95 2.24
N GLU A 62 11.55 -8.24 2.70
CA GLU A 62 11.91 -8.21 4.13
C GLU A 62 10.94 -7.34 4.92
N ARG A 63 10.42 -6.28 4.31
CA ARG A 63 9.53 -5.31 4.94
C ARG A 63 8.40 -4.91 4.00
N ILE A 64 7.19 -4.85 4.55
CA ILE A 64 5.98 -4.53 3.83
C ILE A 64 5.34 -3.34 4.52
N GLU A 65 5.19 -2.22 3.83
CA GLU A 65 4.57 -1.01 4.35
C GLU A 65 3.16 -0.88 3.76
N CYS A 66 2.15 -0.97 4.60
CA CYS A 66 0.75 -0.97 4.18
C CYS A 66 0.15 0.43 4.29
N PHE A 67 -0.22 0.99 3.15
CA PHE A 67 -0.97 2.23 2.99
C PHE A 67 -2.39 1.88 2.55
N LEU A 68 -3.19 1.45 3.52
CA LEU A 68 -4.58 1.00 3.34
C LEU A 68 -5.56 2.03 3.89
N ASP A 69 -6.81 1.97 3.44
CA ASP A 69 -7.83 2.91 3.91
C ASP A 69 -8.16 2.65 5.39
N ASN A 70 -8.52 3.71 6.13
CA ASN A 70 -8.91 3.62 7.54
C ASN A 70 -10.33 3.04 7.75
N ASP A 71 -10.89 2.40 6.72
CA ASP A 71 -12.20 1.76 6.78
C ASP A 71 -12.10 0.31 7.31
N GLU A 72 -13.21 -0.42 7.29
CA GLU A 72 -13.22 -1.81 7.75
C GLU A 72 -12.51 -2.75 6.76
N ALA A 73 -12.53 -2.42 5.46
CA ALA A 73 -11.97 -3.23 4.41
C ALA A 73 -10.43 -3.16 4.40
N GLY A 74 -9.87 -1.95 4.53
CA GLY A 74 -8.44 -1.73 4.68
C GLY A 74 -7.90 -2.37 5.96
N ARG A 75 -8.59 -2.23 7.10
CA ARG A 75 -8.21 -2.90 8.36
C ARG A 75 -8.21 -4.42 8.27
N ARG A 76 -9.21 -5.03 7.61
CA ARG A 76 -9.24 -6.49 7.36
C ARG A 76 -8.09 -6.92 6.46
N THR A 77 -7.78 -6.13 5.44
CA THR A 77 -6.66 -6.37 4.52
C THR A 77 -5.32 -6.32 5.26
N PHE A 78 -5.14 -5.32 6.13
CA PHE A 78 -3.95 -5.20 6.99
C PHE A 78 -3.78 -6.43 7.88
N GLN A 79 -4.84 -6.81 8.60
CA GLN A 79 -4.80 -7.99 9.47
C GLN A 79 -4.43 -9.25 8.70
N ARG A 80 -4.97 -9.44 7.49
CA ARG A 80 -4.63 -10.58 6.64
C ARG A 80 -3.15 -10.60 6.25
N LEU A 81 -2.58 -9.46 5.87
CA LEU A 81 -1.15 -9.34 5.57
C LEU A 81 -0.31 -9.62 6.82
N HIS A 82 -0.69 -9.02 7.95
CA HIS A 82 0.00 -9.19 9.23
C HIS A 82 -0.04 -10.65 9.71
N ASP A 83 -1.15 -11.37 9.54
CA ASP A 83 -1.25 -12.80 9.86
C ASP A 83 -0.30 -13.66 8.99
N CYS A 84 -0.06 -13.25 7.74
CA CYS A 84 0.84 -13.97 6.82
C CYS A 84 2.32 -13.67 7.05
N PHE A 85 2.68 -12.42 7.36
CA PHE A 85 4.07 -11.97 7.40
C PHE A 85 4.58 -11.57 8.78
N GLY A 86 3.69 -11.38 9.76
CA GLY A 86 3.99 -10.96 11.12
C GLY A 86 4.50 -9.52 11.20
N GLU A 87 5.52 -9.31 12.03
CA GLU A 87 6.12 -7.99 12.31
C GLU A 87 6.79 -7.33 11.09
N ARG A 88 6.93 -8.05 9.97
CA ARG A 88 7.39 -7.48 8.70
C ARG A 88 6.39 -6.50 8.10
N VAL A 89 5.11 -6.60 8.47
CA VAL A 89 4.05 -5.72 7.99
C VAL A 89 3.94 -4.52 8.93
N ILE A 90 4.18 -3.35 8.36
CA ILE A 90 4.14 -2.07 9.06
C ILE A 90 2.91 -1.32 8.60
N ASP A 91 2.04 -1.00 9.55
CA ASP A 91 0.90 -0.13 9.30
C ASP A 91 1.36 1.31 9.10
N ARG A 92 1.12 1.88 7.91
CA ARG A 92 1.36 3.29 7.61
C ARG A 92 0.08 4.13 7.57
N SER A 93 -1.10 3.53 7.77
CA SER A 93 -2.38 4.24 7.89
C SER A 93 -2.39 5.24 9.05
N SER A 94 -1.59 4.97 10.08
CA SER A 94 -1.35 5.87 11.21
C SER A 94 -0.85 7.26 10.80
N LEU A 95 -0.20 7.38 9.64
CA LEU A 95 0.32 8.65 9.13
C LEU A 95 -0.79 9.62 8.71
N TYR A 96 -1.95 9.07 8.38
CA TYR A 96 -3.17 9.79 7.99
C TYR A 96 -4.36 9.30 8.81
N ALA A 97 -4.17 8.96 10.09
CA ALA A 97 -5.21 8.41 10.96
C ALA A 97 -6.47 9.30 11.08
N ASP A 98 -6.31 10.61 10.92
CA ASP A 98 -7.42 11.58 10.94
C ASP A 98 -8.14 11.70 9.59
N HIS A 99 -7.70 10.97 8.57
CA HIS A 99 -8.23 10.98 7.20
C HIS A 99 -8.60 9.56 6.77
N LYS A 100 -9.55 9.45 5.85
CA LYS A 100 -10.01 8.15 5.35
C LYS A 100 -8.92 7.43 4.55
N ASP A 101 -8.22 8.20 3.71
CA ASP A 101 -7.26 7.69 2.74
C ASP A 101 -6.12 8.69 2.48
N LEU A 102 -5.08 8.25 1.76
CA LEU A 102 -3.91 9.08 1.44
C LEU A 102 -4.26 10.27 0.56
N ASN A 103 -5.27 10.12 -0.31
CA ASN A 103 -5.71 11.18 -1.20
C ASN A 103 -6.40 12.31 -0.42
N GLU A 104 -7.24 11.98 0.56
CA GLU A 104 -7.84 12.96 1.47
C GLU A 104 -6.78 13.70 2.29
N PHE A 105 -5.77 12.98 2.81
CA PHE A 105 -4.63 13.61 3.48
C PHE A 105 -3.85 14.57 2.58
N LEU A 106 -3.58 14.17 1.33
CA LEU A 106 -2.93 15.03 0.34
C LEU A 106 -3.77 16.27 0.01
N LEU A 107 -5.08 16.12 -0.16
CA LEU A 107 -6.01 17.22 -0.42
C LEU A 107 -6.04 18.21 0.75
N SER A 108 -6.12 17.70 1.99
CA SER A 108 -6.03 18.51 3.21
C SER A 108 -4.73 19.32 3.24
N LYS A 109 -3.60 18.67 2.95
CA LYS A 109 -2.29 19.32 2.91
C LYS A 109 -2.20 20.40 1.82
N ASN A 110 -2.75 20.14 0.63
CA ASN A 110 -2.77 21.11 -0.46
C ASN A 110 -3.73 22.28 -0.20
N ALA A 111 -4.84 22.05 0.50
CA ALA A 111 -5.77 23.11 0.91
C ALA A 111 -5.11 24.09 1.90
N GLY A 112 -4.27 23.58 2.81
CA GLY A 112 -3.50 24.40 3.75
C GLY A 112 -2.34 25.19 3.15
N ASN A 113 -1.87 24.83 1.95
CA ASN A 113 -0.75 25.50 1.26
C ASN A 113 -1.20 26.67 0.34
N ASN A 114 -2.49 27.00 0.29
CA ASN A 114 -3.02 28.17 -0.43
C ASN A 114 -3.31 29.35 0.51
N VAL A 115 -2.33 29.74 1.34
CA VAL A 115 -2.33 30.99 2.14
C VAL A 115 -1.09 31.82 1.86
#